data_AF-A0A8T4THW2-F1
#
_entry.id   AF-A0A8T4THW2-F1
#
_cell.length_a   1.000
_cell.length_b   1.000
_cell.length_c   1.000
_cell.angle_alpha   90.00
_cell.angle_beta   90.00
_cell.angle_gamma   90.00
#
_symmetry.space_group_name_H-M   'P 1'
#
loop_
_entity.id
_entity.type
_entity.pdbx_description
1 polymer ?
#
loop_
_entity_poly.entity_id
_entity_poly.type
_entity_poly.pdbx_seq_one_letter_code
_entity_poly.pdbx_strand_id
1 'polypeptide(L)'
;MGFLDTIKNRFIYSNNRINEEEIHSYLRSSKDSLKSAYENIGKFLEAMRDFQPARRHEPLYYEQVKERLVSMRSGINKGIIFIDERMNNTINTLNAIKNPDQLRDLISGWTKNIQANDEKVYDILKILQIEMWGDDKIKRGFPVPMNKDMVCGYLINAVNYLYQARSNLDSYISYSSMTNAA
;
A
#
# COMPACT_ATOMS: atom_id res chain seq x y z
N MET A 1 -27.57 -37.05 -25.01
CA MET A 1 -27.23 -36.13 -23.90
C MET A 1 -28.53 -35.61 -23.33
N GLY A 2 -28.79 -35.89 -22.04
CA GLY A 2 -30.10 -35.67 -21.43
C GLY A 2 -30.27 -34.26 -20.85
N PHE A 3 -31.52 -33.86 -20.61
CA PHE A 3 -31.89 -32.62 -19.91
C PHE A 3 -31.13 -32.43 -18.58
N LEU A 4 -30.90 -33.53 -17.85
CA LEU A 4 -30.13 -33.53 -16.60
C LEU A 4 -28.64 -33.19 -16.79
N ASP A 5 -28.01 -33.61 -17.89
CA ASP A 5 -26.62 -33.24 -18.22
C ASP A 5 -26.51 -31.74 -18.51
N THR A 6 -27.56 -31.16 -19.10
CA THR A 6 -27.61 -29.73 -19.45
C THR A 6 -27.78 -28.85 -18.19
N ILE A 7 -28.59 -29.29 -17.23
CA ILE A 7 -28.74 -28.63 -15.92
C ILE A 7 -27.44 -28.74 -15.12
N LYS A 8 -26.82 -29.93 -15.07
CA LYS A 8 -25.56 -30.15 -14.35
C LYS A 8 -24.44 -29.29 -14.92
N ASN A 9 -24.31 -29.22 -16.25
CA ASN A 9 -23.32 -28.37 -16.90
C ASN A 9 -23.59 -26.88 -16.67
N ARG A 10 -24.84 -26.42 -16.67
CA ARG A 10 -25.18 -25.02 -16.33
C ARG A 10 -24.85 -24.68 -14.89
N PHE A 11 -25.14 -25.57 -13.94
CA PHE A 11 -24.85 -25.35 -12.52
C PHE A 11 -23.34 -25.33 -12.23
N ILE A 12 -22.58 -26.23 -12.85
CA ILE A 12 -21.12 -26.24 -12.74
C ILE A 12 -20.54 -24.97 -13.36
N TYR A 13 -21.02 -24.56 -14.55
CA TYR A 13 -20.58 -23.31 -15.18
C TYR A 13 -20.95 -22.07 -14.38
N SER A 14 -22.15 -22.00 -13.77
CA SER A 14 -22.56 -20.85 -12.97
C SER A 14 -21.76 -20.75 -11.68
N ASN A 15 -21.51 -21.87 -10.99
CA ASN A 15 -20.68 -21.87 -9.78
C ASN A 15 -19.23 -21.48 -10.07
N ASN A 16 -18.64 -21.98 -11.17
CA ASN A 16 -17.27 -21.62 -11.54
C ASN A 16 -17.15 -20.13 -11.90
N ARG A 17 -18.16 -19.56 -12.57
CA ARG A 17 -18.16 -18.15 -12.96
C ARG A 17 -18.38 -17.19 -11.77
N ILE A 18 -19.22 -17.56 -10.81
CA ILE A 18 -19.43 -16.80 -9.57
C ILE A 18 -18.13 -16.79 -8.74
N ASN A 19 -17.42 -17.92 -8.66
CA ASN A 19 -16.16 -18.02 -7.93
C ASN A 19 -15.03 -17.17 -8.54
N GLU A 20 -14.91 -17.11 -9.87
CA GLU A 20 -13.92 -16.25 -10.53
C GLU A 20 -14.20 -14.76 -10.33
N GLU A 21 -15.45 -14.33 -10.45
CA GLU A 21 -15.83 -12.92 -10.23
C GLU A 21 -15.55 -12.46 -8.79
N GLU A 22 -15.81 -13.32 -7.80
CA GLU A 22 -15.54 -13.05 -6.38
C GLU A 22 -14.03 -13.00 -6.09
N ILE A 23 -13.23 -13.93 -6.64
CA ILE A 23 -11.77 -13.91 -6.53
C ILE A 23 -11.17 -12.64 -7.15
N HIS A 24 -11.65 -12.23 -8.33
CA HIS A 24 -11.19 -11.00 -8.97
C HIS A 24 -11.64 -9.73 -8.23
N SER A 25 -12.72 -9.80 -7.45
CA SER A 25 -13.17 -8.68 -6.63
C SER A 25 -12.13 -8.29 -5.56
N TYR A 26 -11.52 -9.27 -4.89
CA TYR A 26 -10.47 -9.04 -3.90
C TYR A 26 -9.21 -8.41 -4.51
N LEU A 27 -8.80 -8.86 -5.71
CA LEU A 27 -7.70 -8.22 -6.44
C LEU A 27 -8.02 -6.78 -6.80
N ARG A 28 -9.24 -6.49 -7.28
CA ARG A 28 -9.69 -5.14 -7.61
C ARG A 28 -9.68 -4.23 -6.37
N SER A 29 -10.24 -4.69 -5.24
CA SER A 29 -10.23 -3.95 -3.97
C SER A 29 -8.81 -3.71 -3.45
N SER A 30 -7.92 -4.70 -3.58
CA SER A 30 -6.50 -4.54 -3.25
C SER A 30 -5.85 -3.46 -4.12
N LYS A 31 -6.10 -3.48 -5.43
CA LYS A 31 -5.57 -2.49 -6.38
C LYS A 31 -6.04 -1.07 -6.05
N ASP A 32 -7.33 -0.89 -5.78
CA ASP A 32 -7.88 0.43 -5.46
C ASP A 32 -7.31 0.97 -4.15
N SER A 33 -7.13 0.09 -3.15
CA SER A 33 -6.43 0.45 -1.91
C SER A 33 -4.98 0.86 -2.17
N LEU A 34 -4.24 0.13 -3.02
CA LEU A 34 -2.87 0.52 -3.40
C LEU A 34 -2.83 1.87 -4.12
N LYS A 35 -3.79 2.17 -4.99
CA LYS A 35 -3.91 3.50 -5.62
C LYS A 35 -4.14 4.60 -4.60
N SER A 36 -5.05 4.40 -3.66
CA SER A 36 -5.30 5.39 -2.59
C SER A 36 -4.06 5.59 -1.72
N ALA A 37 -3.29 4.52 -1.42
CA ALA A 37 -2.01 4.64 -0.73
C ALA A 37 -0.98 5.44 -1.56
N TYR A 38 -0.86 5.13 -2.86
CA TYR A 38 0.02 5.83 -3.80
C TYR A 38 -0.26 7.33 -3.88
N GLU A 39 -1.54 7.69 -3.96
CA GLU A 39 -1.99 9.09 -4.01
C GLU A 39 -1.71 9.83 -2.71
N ASN A 40 -1.97 9.21 -1.56
CA ASN A 40 -1.70 9.83 -0.26
C ASN A 40 -0.20 10.05 -0.03
N ILE A 41 0.66 9.10 -0.40
CA ILE A 41 2.12 9.32 -0.38
C ILE A 41 2.52 10.44 -1.34
N GLY A 42 1.89 10.53 -2.52
CA GLY A 42 2.10 11.64 -3.45
C GLY A 42 1.76 13.00 -2.85
N LYS A 43 0.57 13.13 -2.24
CA LYS A 43 0.12 14.35 -1.55
C LYS A 43 1.06 14.73 -0.41
N PHE A 44 1.57 13.76 0.34
CA PHE A 44 2.59 14.00 1.37
C PHE A 44 3.86 14.59 0.75
N LEU A 45 4.40 13.96 -0.29
CA LEU A 45 5.63 14.39 -0.96
C LEU A 45 5.49 15.81 -1.55
N GLU A 46 4.34 16.12 -2.13
CA GLU A 46 4.03 17.46 -2.65
C GLU A 46 3.93 18.49 -1.53
N ALA A 47 3.22 18.18 -0.45
CA ALA A 47 3.07 19.08 0.69
C ALA A 47 4.40 19.35 1.41
N MET A 48 5.35 18.42 1.30
CA MET A 48 6.69 18.54 1.85
C MET A 48 7.70 19.19 0.88
N ARG A 49 7.37 19.40 -0.39
CA ARG A 49 8.31 19.93 -1.41
C ARG A 49 8.96 21.24 -0.99
N ASP A 50 8.16 22.13 -0.41
CA ASP A 50 8.57 23.47 -0.03
C ASP A 50 9.03 23.54 1.45
N PHE A 51 9.26 22.37 2.08
CA PHE A 51 9.74 22.29 3.46
C PHE A 51 11.13 22.93 3.59
N GLN A 52 11.23 23.92 4.46
CA GLN A 52 12.49 24.60 4.79
C GLN A 52 13.00 24.07 6.13
N PRO A 53 14.07 23.25 6.14
CA PRO A 53 14.66 22.75 7.38
C PRO A 53 15.24 23.89 8.21
N ALA A 54 15.00 23.87 9.52
CA ALA A 54 15.42 24.93 10.44
C ALA A 54 16.83 24.69 11.01
N ARG A 55 17.34 23.45 10.95
CA ARG A 55 18.67 23.07 11.46
C ARG A 55 19.54 22.43 10.39
N ARG A 56 20.86 22.50 10.54
CA ARG A 56 21.83 21.86 9.61
C ARG A 56 21.63 20.34 9.38
N HIS A 57 21.05 19.59 10.32
CA HIS A 57 20.83 18.15 10.20
C HIS A 57 19.44 17.76 9.68
N GLU A 58 18.46 18.65 9.75
CA GLU A 58 17.09 18.40 9.26
C GLU A 58 17.01 18.20 7.72
N PRO A 59 17.86 18.80 6.86
CA PRO A 59 17.88 18.49 5.43
C PRO A 59 18.22 17.03 5.17
N LEU A 60 19.13 16.44 5.95
CA LEU A 60 19.52 15.04 5.80
C LEU A 60 18.35 14.11 6.13
N TYR A 61 17.63 14.38 7.22
CA TYR A 61 16.43 13.61 7.58
C TYR A 61 15.31 13.78 6.56
N TYR A 62 15.11 15.01 6.07
CA TYR A 62 14.14 15.30 5.03
C TYR A 62 14.42 14.53 3.73
N GLU A 63 15.65 14.57 3.23
CA GLU A 63 16.01 13.82 2.02
C GLU A 63 15.92 12.31 2.23
N GLN A 64 16.32 11.78 3.39
CA GLN A 64 16.14 10.36 3.71
C GLN A 64 14.66 9.94 3.72
N VAL A 65 13.79 10.74 4.34
CA VAL A 65 12.34 10.49 4.36
C VAL A 65 11.76 10.52 2.94
N LYS A 66 12.16 11.52 2.15
CA LYS A 66 11.73 11.69 0.76
C LYS A 66 12.17 10.53 -0.12
N GLU A 67 13.44 10.13 -0.07
CA GLU A 67 13.96 8.98 -0.83
C GLU A 67 13.22 7.69 -0.47
N ARG A 68 13.00 7.44 0.83
CA ARG A 68 12.25 6.27 1.31
C ARG A 68 10.83 6.25 0.75
N LEU A 69 10.11 7.38 0.85
CA LEU A 69 8.74 7.47 0.36
C LEU A 69 8.63 7.40 -1.16
N VAL A 70 9.58 7.97 -1.89
CA VAL A 70 9.67 7.83 -3.37
C VAL A 70 9.88 6.38 -3.75
N SER A 71 10.79 5.68 -3.06
CA SER A 71 11.04 4.25 -3.28
C SER A 71 9.79 3.41 -2.97
N MET A 72 9.12 3.65 -1.84
CA MET A 72 7.85 2.99 -1.51
C MET A 72 6.77 3.25 -2.55
N ARG A 73 6.60 4.50 -2.97
CA ARG A 73 5.62 4.90 -4.00
C ARG A 73 5.89 4.19 -5.33
N SER A 74 7.16 4.07 -5.73
CA SER A 74 7.57 3.26 -6.90
C SER A 74 7.22 1.77 -6.72
N GLY A 75 7.48 1.22 -5.54
CA GLY A 75 7.12 -0.15 -5.18
C GLY A 75 5.60 -0.40 -5.25
N ILE A 76 4.79 0.51 -4.71
CA ILE A 76 3.32 0.45 -4.76
C ILE A 76 2.85 0.46 -6.21
N ASN A 77 3.44 1.31 -7.07
CA ASN A 77 3.10 1.33 -8.50
C ASN A 77 3.40 0.00 -9.18
N LYS A 78 4.54 -0.64 -8.86
CA LYS A 78 4.83 -2.01 -9.33
C LYS A 78 3.79 -3.02 -8.84
N GLY A 79 3.31 -2.88 -7.60
CA GLY A 79 2.21 -3.69 -7.06
C GLY A 79 0.89 -3.50 -7.82
N ILE A 80 0.54 -2.26 -8.18
CA ILE A 80 -0.64 -1.94 -8.98
C ILE A 80 -0.55 -2.61 -10.37
N ILE A 81 0.60 -2.46 -11.04
CA ILE A 81 0.86 -3.08 -12.35
C ILE A 81 0.77 -4.60 -12.25
N PHE A 82 1.38 -5.20 -11.21
CA PHE A 82 1.32 -6.64 -10.98
C PHE A 82 -0.13 -7.14 -10.83
N ILE A 83 -0.96 -6.45 -10.04
CA ILE A 83 -2.37 -6.84 -9.89
C ILE A 83 -3.11 -6.71 -11.23
N ASP A 84 -2.85 -5.66 -12.01
CA ASP A 84 -3.48 -5.48 -13.32
C ASP A 84 -3.11 -6.59 -14.30
N GLU A 85 -1.83 -6.92 -14.41
CA GLU A 85 -1.39 -8.05 -15.23
C GLU A 85 -1.96 -9.38 -14.75
N ARG A 86 -2.06 -9.57 -13.42
CA ARG A 86 -2.66 -10.77 -12.82
C ARG A 86 -4.15 -10.87 -13.15
N MET A 87 -4.90 -9.77 -13.07
CA MET A 87 -6.31 -9.74 -13.42
C MET A 87 -6.56 -9.99 -14.92
N ASN A 88 -5.64 -9.54 -15.78
CA ASN A 88 -5.73 -9.72 -17.23
C ASN A 88 -5.13 -11.04 -17.73
N ASN A 89 -4.58 -11.88 -16.85
CA ASN A 89 -3.81 -13.07 -17.20
C ASN A 89 -2.63 -12.80 -18.16
N THR A 90 -2.03 -11.61 -18.06
CA THR A 90 -0.92 -11.15 -18.92
C THR A 90 0.36 -10.95 -18.12
N ILE A 91 0.62 -11.79 -17.11
CA ILE A 91 1.82 -11.66 -16.28
C ILE A 91 3.06 -11.83 -17.16
N ASN A 92 3.61 -10.70 -17.58
CA ASN A 92 4.81 -10.65 -18.38
C ASN A 92 6.00 -10.63 -17.42
N THR A 93 7.01 -11.45 -17.70
CA THR A 93 8.11 -11.82 -16.79
C THR A 93 9.17 -10.72 -16.54
N LEU A 94 8.77 -9.46 -16.35
CA LEU A 94 9.69 -8.36 -16.02
C LEU A 94 9.39 -7.67 -14.68
N ASN A 95 8.40 -8.15 -13.93
CA ASN A 95 8.05 -7.57 -12.64
C ASN A 95 8.94 -8.08 -11.50
N ALA A 96 9.39 -7.15 -10.63
CA ALA A 96 10.11 -7.48 -9.40
C ALA A 96 9.26 -8.30 -8.41
N ILE A 97 7.94 -8.27 -8.59
CA ILE A 97 6.95 -9.00 -7.81
C ILE A 97 6.53 -10.19 -8.66
N LYS A 98 6.85 -11.41 -8.20
CA LYS A 98 6.60 -12.63 -8.96
C LYS A 98 5.28 -13.29 -8.61
N ASN A 99 4.78 -13.09 -7.38
CA ASN A 99 3.58 -13.75 -6.89
C ASN A 99 2.86 -12.91 -5.81
N PRO A 100 1.62 -13.29 -5.46
CA PRO A 100 0.82 -12.60 -4.45
C PRO A 100 1.46 -12.56 -3.05
N ASP A 101 2.13 -13.62 -2.62
CA ASP A 101 2.81 -13.65 -1.30
C ASP A 101 3.93 -12.62 -1.22
N GLN A 102 4.73 -12.47 -2.27
CA GLN A 102 5.78 -11.45 -2.34
C GLN A 102 5.17 -10.04 -2.30
N LEU A 103 4.03 -9.81 -2.95
CA LEU A 103 3.33 -8.53 -2.86
C LEU A 103 2.83 -8.27 -1.43
N ARG A 104 2.26 -9.28 -0.76
CA ARG A 104 1.80 -9.18 0.63
C ARG A 104 2.95 -8.80 1.57
N ASP A 105 4.10 -9.45 1.41
CA ASP A 105 5.28 -9.22 2.24
C ASP A 105 5.86 -7.81 2.01
N LEU A 106 5.86 -7.34 0.75
CA LEU A 106 6.25 -5.97 0.41
C LEU A 106 5.30 -4.92 1.04
N ILE A 107 3.98 -5.12 0.95
CA ILE A 107 2.99 -4.23 1.58
C ILE A 107 3.20 -4.18 3.10
N SER A 108 3.50 -5.33 3.72
CA SER A 108 3.80 -5.42 5.15
C SER A 108 5.09 -4.66 5.52
N GLY A 109 6.12 -4.75 4.68
CA GLY A 109 7.35 -3.97 4.84
C GLY A 109 7.10 -2.47 4.75
N TRP A 110 6.34 -2.00 3.76
CA TRP A 110 5.99 -0.57 3.63
C TRP A 110 5.20 -0.06 4.83
N THR A 111 4.22 -0.84 5.28
CA THR A 111 3.41 -0.52 6.46
C THR A 111 4.29 -0.32 7.68
N LYS A 112 5.19 -1.28 7.97
CA LYS A 112 6.13 -1.18 9.11
C LYS A 112 7.02 0.06 9.01
N ASN A 113 7.60 0.31 7.84
CA ASN A 113 8.51 1.44 7.63
C ASN A 113 7.84 2.82 7.78
N ILE A 114 6.53 2.92 7.60
CA ILE A 114 5.80 4.18 7.85
C ILE A 114 5.40 4.28 9.33
N GLN A 115 5.09 3.17 9.99
CA GLN A 115 4.36 3.15 11.26
C GLN A 115 5.17 2.82 12.52
N ALA A 116 6.43 2.37 12.44
CA ALA A 116 6.97 1.61 13.57
C ALA A 116 7.15 2.39 14.90
N ASN A 117 6.67 1.70 15.95
CA ASN A 117 6.88 1.95 17.36
C ASN A 117 7.85 0.86 17.84
N ASP A 118 9.15 1.13 17.86
CA ASP A 118 10.08 0.48 18.81
C ASP A 118 11.45 1.17 18.87
N GLU A 119 12.16 0.94 19.98
CA GLU A 119 13.05 1.89 20.64
C GLU A 119 14.36 2.32 19.93
N LYS A 120 14.74 1.83 18.74
CA LYS A 120 16.08 2.20 18.18
C LYS A 120 16.20 2.48 16.69
N VAL A 121 15.11 2.54 15.92
CA VAL A 121 15.18 2.96 14.51
C VAL A 121 14.05 3.94 14.22
N TYR A 122 14.39 5.13 13.74
CA TYR A 122 13.44 6.22 13.55
C TYR A 122 12.59 6.01 12.29
N ASP A 123 11.27 5.87 12.47
CA ASP A 123 10.29 5.79 11.38
C ASP A 123 9.79 7.17 10.94
N ILE A 124 9.25 7.26 9.72
CA ILE A 124 8.97 8.52 9.03
C ILE A 124 8.04 9.44 9.86
N LEU A 125 6.94 8.90 10.38
CA LEU A 125 6.02 9.67 11.23
C LEU A 125 6.69 10.15 12.51
N LYS A 126 7.54 9.31 13.12
CA LYS A 126 8.28 9.64 14.34
C LYS A 126 9.28 10.77 14.11
N ILE A 127 10.05 10.74 13.02
CA ILE A 127 10.99 11.81 12.63
C ILE A 127 10.23 13.13 12.49
N LEU A 128 9.11 13.11 11.77
CA LEU A 128 8.32 14.32 11.53
C LEU A 128 7.68 14.85 12.83
N GLN A 129 7.00 14.00 13.60
CA GLN A 129 6.23 14.41 14.76
C GLN A 129 7.07 14.71 16.00
N ILE A 130 8.17 13.99 16.21
CA ILE A 130 9.01 14.14 17.41
C ILE A 130 10.20 15.06 17.14
N GLU A 131 10.95 14.80 16.07
CA GLU A 131 12.22 15.50 15.85
C GLU A 131 12.04 16.83 15.12
N MET A 132 11.13 16.88 14.14
CA MET A 132 10.96 18.05 13.28
C MET A 132 9.85 18.99 13.80
N TRP A 133 8.71 18.46 14.25
CA TRP A 133 7.51 19.24 14.58
C TRP A 133 7.00 19.06 16.02
N GLY A 134 7.81 18.44 16.88
CA GLY A 134 7.44 18.17 18.27
C GLY A 134 7.20 19.45 19.08
N ASP A 135 6.43 19.34 20.16
CA ASP A 135 6.06 20.46 21.03
C ASP A 135 7.28 21.23 21.57
N ASP A 136 8.37 20.51 21.82
CA ASP A 136 9.64 21.09 22.25
C ASP A 136 10.25 22.04 21.21
N LYS A 137 10.03 21.80 19.92
CA LYS A 137 10.45 22.69 18.81
C LYS A 137 9.56 23.93 18.74
N ILE A 138 8.26 23.75 18.91
CA ILE A 138 7.27 24.85 18.92
C ILE A 138 7.57 25.80 20.07
N LYS A 139 7.79 25.27 21.29
CA LYS A 139 8.13 26.07 22.48
C LYS A 139 9.43 26.86 22.34
N ARG A 140 10.37 26.37 21.54
CA ARG A 140 11.66 27.03 21.27
C ARG A 140 11.60 27.99 20.07
N GLY A 141 10.42 28.21 19.48
CA GLY A 141 10.21 29.17 18.39
C GLY A 141 10.70 28.71 17.02
N PHE A 142 10.94 27.42 16.82
CA PHE A 142 11.32 26.90 15.50
C PHE A 142 10.11 26.90 14.55
N PRO A 143 10.33 27.21 13.25
CA PRO A 143 9.25 27.20 12.27
C PRO A 143 8.74 25.76 12.08
N VAL A 144 7.42 25.60 12.21
CA VAL A 144 6.72 24.33 11.99
C VAL A 144 5.65 24.57 10.92
N PRO A 145 5.45 23.65 9.96
CA PRO A 145 4.41 23.81 8.94
C PRO A 145 3.03 23.93 9.57
N MET A 146 2.26 24.93 9.16
CA MET A 146 0.88 25.11 9.64
C MET A 146 -0.04 23.95 9.27
N ASN A 147 0.30 23.20 8.23
CA ASN A 147 -0.43 22.04 7.72
C ASN A 147 0.13 20.70 8.25
N LYS A 148 0.97 20.70 9.29
CA LYS A 148 1.64 19.49 9.81
C LYS A 148 0.69 18.31 10.05
N ASP A 149 -0.49 18.56 10.61
CA ASP A 149 -1.46 17.51 10.96
C ASP A 149 -2.10 16.92 9.70
N MET A 150 -2.40 17.75 8.71
CA MET A 150 -2.86 17.32 7.39
C MET A 150 -1.80 16.47 6.68
N VAL A 151 -0.53 16.90 6.75
CA VAL A 151 0.60 16.20 6.14
C VAL A 151 0.79 14.83 6.79
N CYS A 152 0.82 14.74 8.12
CA CYS A 152 0.82 13.46 8.83
C CYS A 152 -0.43 12.62 8.49
N GLY A 153 -1.59 13.24 8.35
CA GLY A 153 -2.84 12.59 7.95
C GLY A 153 -2.74 11.85 6.61
N TYR A 154 -2.01 12.39 5.62
CA TYR A 154 -1.75 11.68 4.38
C TYR A 154 -0.98 10.37 4.60
N LEU A 155 0.06 10.36 5.44
CA LEU A 155 0.80 9.12 5.72
C LEU A 155 -0.03 8.11 6.52
N ILE A 156 -0.83 8.57 7.50
CA ILE A 156 -1.75 7.71 8.25
C ILE A 156 -2.78 7.06 7.30
N ASN A 157 -3.36 7.85 6.40
CA ASN A 157 -4.28 7.34 5.40
C ASN A 157 -3.60 6.34 4.46
N ALA A 158 -2.38 6.64 4.00
CA ALA A 158 -1.62 5.71 3.17
C ALA A 158 -1.42 4.36 3.89
N VAL A 159 -1.07 4.38 5.17
CA VAL A 159 -0.95 3.16 5.98
C VAL A 159 -2.26 2.40 6.08
N ASN A 160 -3.38 3.08 6.36
CA ASN A 160 -4.69 2.44 6.43
C ASN A 160 -5.04 1.75 5.10
N TYR A 161 -4.78 2.41 3.97
CA TYR A 161 -4.98 1.81 2.65
C TYR A 161 -4.01 0.66 2.35
N LEU A 162 -2.77 0.70 2.82
CA LEU A 162 -1.85 -0.44 2.73
C LEU A 162 -2.35 -1.64 3.56
N TYR A 163 -2.91 -1.42 4.74
CA TYR A 163 -3.56 -2.48 5.51
C TYR A 163 -4.77 -3.08 4.79
N GLN A 164 -5.62 -2.25 4.20
CA GLN A 164 -6.75 -2.71 3.39
C GLN A 164 -6.28 -3.51 2.17
N ALA A 165 -5.26 -3.02 1.45
CA ALA A 165 -4.68 -3.73 0.33
C ALA A 165 -4.19 -5.12 0.73
N ARG A 166 -3.46 -5.20 1.86
CA ARG A 166 -2.99 -6.47 2.42
C ARG A 166 -4.16 -7.41 2.77
N SER A 167 -5.16 -6.92 3.50
CA SER A 167 -6.32 -7.74 3.91
C SER A 167 -7.08 -8.30 2.71
N ASN A 168 -7.23 -7.50 1.66
CA ASN A 168 -7.86 -7.94 0.41
C ASN A 168 -6.99 -8.98 -0.30
N LEU A 169 -5.67 -8.80 -0.31
CA LEU A 169 -4.75 -9.76 -0.89
C LEU A 169 -4.70 -11.09 -0.12
N ASP A 170 -4.77 -11.04 1.21
CA ASP A 170 -4.87 -12.22 2.06
C ASP A 170 -6.17 -13.00 1.76
N SER A 171 -7.28 -12.28 1.57
CA SER A 171 -8.56 -12.87 1.16
C SER A 171 -8.45 -13.54 -0.21
N TYR A 172 -7.82 -12.87 -1.19
CA TYR A 172 -7.56 -13.45 -2.51
C TYR A 172 -6.70 -14.73 -2.43
N ILE A 173 -5.61 -14.72 -1.66
CA ILE A 173 -4.73 -15.89 -1.49
C ILE A 173 -5.50 -17.05 -0.86
N SER A 174 -6.28 -16.78 0.20
CA SER A 174 -7.10 -17.80 0.86
C SER A 174 -8.13 -18.40 -0.10
N TYR A 175 -8.94 -17.56 -0.77
CA TYR A 175 -9.99 -18.04 -1.66
C TYR A 175 -9.45 -18.79 -2.88
N SER A 176 -8.38 -18.28 -3.51
CA SER A 176 -7.76 -18.95 -4.65
C SER A 176 -7.16 -20.31 -4.30
N SER A 177 -6.67 -20.49 -3.06
CA SER A 177 -6.19 -21.79 -2.58
C SER A 177 -7.33 -22.80 -2.40
N MET A 178 -8.49 -22.35 -1.94
CA MET A 178 -9.68 -23.20 -1.75
C MET A 178 -10.28 -23.65 -3.08
N THR A 179 -10.33 -22.76 -4.07
CA THR A 179 -10.90 -23.10 -5.40
C THR A 179 -9.99 -23.99 -6.25
N ASN A 180 -8.68 -23.97 -6.02
CA ASN A 180 -7.74 -24.85 -6.74
C ASN A 180 -7.61 -26.26 -6.11
N ALA A 181 -8.16 -26.47 -4.91
CA ALA A 181 -8.12 -27.74 -4.18
C ALA A 181 -9.41 -28.59 -4.35
N ALA A 182 -10.44 -28.03 -5.00
CA ALA A 182 -11.74 -28.66 -5.27
C ALA A 182 -11.82 -29.19 -6.71
#